data_AF-A0A2H0QIU1-F1
#
_entry.id   AF-A0A2H0QIU1-F1
#
_cell.length_a   1.000
_cell.length_b   1.000
_cell.length_c   1.000
_cell.angle_alpha   90.00
_cell.angle_beta   90.00
_cell.angle_gamma   90.00
#
_symmetry.space_group_name_H-M   'P 1'
#
loop_
_entity.id
_entity.type
_entity.pdbx_description
1 polymer ?
#
loop_
_entity_poly.entity_id
_entity_poly.type
_entity_poly.pdbx_seq_one_letter_code
_entity_poly.pdbx_strand_id
1 'polypeptide(L)'
;MKEKITLVILLFASAILFLWVQTLKQENLALKLRVNLEAKNKAPAVTWEKFKEEKSPLKEVTPVPTETIESPETPQLSLQEKESEQLATELQMTLNKRSKLSTQDFDQNIAMADELISRDPNVYSSYKAKLILLLSKEGALKEAIDDSEIEELLTTMSNFNMLSERTLQKEAFLIARTNEKIDVTNDEIVALQNEIEQSSDQADTAQLEAQLQSKFDEVTGLEAQIEEGLLDRSDFLNEDILEIPLYRSLASKDYEAVIDDSREIMTQFPHSLSAHFFLIRALELAGESEVAQDHFKNLALKEEDLRLLTDRLNSTRNKDPKDYWKDLRF
;
A
#
# COMPACT_ATOMS: atom_id res chain seq x y z
N MET A 1 -16.38 -54.55 -12.71
CA MET A 1 -16.62 -53.39 -13.61
C MET A 1 -17.15 -52.18 -12.83
N LYS A 2 -18.19 -52.34 -11.99
CA LYS A 2 -18.71 -51.27 -11.11
C LYS A 2 -17.65 -50.64 -10.18
N GLU A 3 -16.81 -51.45 -9.54
CA GLU A 3 -15.78 -50.96 -8.61
C GLU A 3 -14.72 -50.08 -9.27
N LYS A 4 -14.34 -50.37 -10.53
CA LYS A 4 -13.40 -49.53 -11.29
C LYS A 4 -14.02 -48.18 -11.67
N ILE A 5 -15.32 -48.15 -11.94
CA ILE A 5 -16.05 -46.91 -12.26
C ILE A 5 -16.17 -46.04 -11.00
N THR A 6 -16.47 -46.64 -9.84
CA THR A 6 -16.53 -45.91 -8.56
C THR A 6 -15.18 -45.30 -8.18
N LEU A 7 -14.07 -46.03 -8.39
CA LEU A 7 -12.72 -45.54 -8.10
C LEU A 7 -12.32 -44.36 -9.01
N VAL A 8 -12.67 -44.42 -10.29
CA VAL A 8 -12.42 -43.33 -11.24
C VAL A 8 -13.22 -42.08 -10.87
N ILE A 9 -14.49 -42.23 -10.51
CA ILE A 9 -15.34 -41.11 -10.06
C ILE A 9 -14.78 -40.48 -8.78
N LEU A 10 -14.31 -41.28 -7.82
CA LEU A 10 -13.76 -40.78 -6.56
C LEU A 10 -12.45 -40.03 -6.77
N LEU A 11 -11.58 -40.53 -7.66
CA LEU A 11 -10.35 -39.85 -8.06
C LEU A 11 -10.67 -38.53 -8.77
N PHE A 12 -11.65 -38.51 -9.68
CA PHE A 12 -12.07 -37.30 -10.37
C PHE A 12 -12.67 -36.27 -9.41
N ALA A 13 -13.54 -36.70 -8.48
CA ALA A 13 -14.11 -35.84 -7.46
C ALA A 13 -13.02 -35.28 -6.52
N SER A 14 -12.02 -36.09 -6.16
CA SER A 14 -10.90 -35.64 -5.34
C SER A 14 -9.97 -34.67 -6.07
N ALA A 15 -9.76 -34.84 -7.38
CA ALA A 15 -8.99 -33.92 -8.20
C ALA A 15 -9.72 -32.59 -8.40
N ILE A 16 -11.05 -32.63 -8.60
CA ILE A 16 -11.89 -31.43 -8.65
C ILE A 16 -11.87 -30.71 -7.30
N LEU A 17 -12.06 -31.43 -6.18
CA LEU A 17 -11.94 -30.85 -4.84
C LEU A 17 -10.56 -30.26 -4.58
N PHE A 18 -9.49 -30.93 -5.02
CA PHE A 18 -8.13 -30.43 -4.86
C PHE A 18 -7.89 -29.18 -5.69
N LEU A 19 -8.34 -29.14 -6.95
CA LEU A 19 -8.29 -27.94 -7.79
C LEU A 19 -9.13 -26.81 -7.21
N TRP A 20 -10.33 -27.10 -6.68
CA TRP A 20 -11.21 -26.12 -6.06
C TRP A 20 -10.62 -25.56 -4.75
N VAL A 21 -9.95 -26.39 -3.96
CA VAL A 21 -9.20 -25.97 -2.77
C VAL A 21 -7.93 -25.18 -3.15
N GLN A 22 -7.29 -25.50 -4.27
CA GLN A 22 -6.15 -24.75 -4.78
C GLN A 22 -6.57 -23.36 -5.29
N THR A 23 -7.70 -23.25 -6.00
CA THR A 23 -8.25 -21.95 -6.44
C THR A 23 -8.73 -21.13 -5.24
N LEU A 24 -9.40 -21.74 -4.26
CA LEU A 24 -9.76 -21.07 -3.00
C LEU A 24 -8.54 -20.53 -2.22
N LYS A 25 -7.40 -21.22 -2.29
CA LYS A 25 -6.15 -20.74 -1.67
C LYS A 25 -5.57 -19.52 -2.38
N GLN A 26 -5.86 -19.35 -3.68
CA GLN A 26 -5.39 -18.20 -4.45
C GLN A 26 -6.36 -17.00 -4.40
N GLU A 27 -7.65 -17.22 -4.09
CA GLU A 27 -8.67 -16.16 -4.20
C GLU A 27 -9.17 -15.61 -2.85
N ASN A 28 -8.91 -16.27 -1.72
CA ASN A 28 -9.52 -15.89 -0.44
C ASN A 28 -8.65 -14.93 0.39
N LEU A 29 -8.98 -13.63 0.34
CA LEU A 29 -8.30 -12.58 1.08
C LEU A 29 -8.28 -12.84 2.60
N ALA A 30 -9.39 -13.33 3.17
CA ALA A 30 -9.49 -13.61 4.60
C ALA A 30 -8.61 -14.79 5.04
N LEU A 31 -8.51 -15.83 4.22
CA LEU A 31 -7.63 -16.96 4.46
C LEU A 31 -6.16 -16.54 4.39
N LYS A 32 -5.78 -15.70 3.42
CA LYS A 32 -4.43 -15.13 3.30
C LYS A 32 -4.06 -14.32 4.53
N LEU A 33 -4.94 -13.41 4.96
CA LEU A 33 -4.78 -12.63 6.19
C LEU A 33 -4.56 -13.53 7.41
N ARG A 34 -5.37 -14.57 7.55
CA ARG A 34 -5.26 -15.54 8.66
C ARG A 34 -3.93 -16.29 8.64
N VAL A 35 -3.52 -16.80 7.48
CA VAL A 35 -2.23 -17.50 7.33
C VAL A 35 -1.05 -16.59 7.67
N ASN A 36 -1.08 -15.33 7.23
CA ASN A 36 -0.03 -14.35 7.51
C ASN A 36 0.04 -13.95 8.99
N LEU A 37 -1.11 -13.93 9.68
CA LEU A 37 -1.16 -13.68 11.13
C LEU A 37 -0.59 -14.84 11.93
N GLU A 38 -0.91 -16.07 11.53
CA GLU A 38 -0.48 -17.29 12.23
C GLU A 38 0.96 -17.71 11.87
N ALA A 39 1.62 -17.01 10.94
CA ALA A 39 2.98 -17.29 10.51
C ALA A 39 4.01 -17.10 11.64
N LYS A 40 4.66 -18.19 12.04
CA LYS A 40 5.63 -18.21 13.16
C LYS A 40 7.01 -17.68 12.83
N ASN A 41 7.39 -17.71 11.55
CA ASN A 41 8.73 -17.35 11.07
C ASN A 41 8.63 -16.11 10.19
N LYS A 42 8.51 -14.95 10.81
CA LYS A 42 8.54 -13.67 10.10
C LYS A 42 9.99 -13.23 9.85
N ALA A 43 10.25 -12.68 8.67
CA ALA A 43 11.54 -12.11 8.30
C ALA A 43 11.89 -10.94 9.23
N PRO A 44 13.16 -10.75 9.61
CA PRO A 44 13.57 -9.53 10.28
C PRO A 44 13.31 -8.33 9.37
N ALA A 45 12.91 -7.20 9.93
CA ALA A 45 12.78 -5.94 9.21
C ALA A 45 13.81 -4.94 9.71
N VAL A 46 14.34 -4.14 8.78
CA VAL A 46 15.25 -3.02 9.05
C VAL A 46 14.50 -1.73 8.78
N THR A 47 14.64 -0.75 9.68
CA THR A 47 14.00 0.56 9.56
C THR A 47 14.67 1.40 8.48
N TRP A 48 13.91 2.31 7.88
CA TRP A 48 14.41 3.20 6.83
C TRP A 48 15.57 4.07 7.30
N GLU A 49 15.49 4.59 8.53
CA GLU A 49 16.57 5.41 9.11
C GLU A 49 17.85 4.61 9.33
N LYS A 50 17.76 3.37 9.86
CA LYS A 50 18.94 2.51 10.03
C LYS A 50 19.58 2.17 8.69
N PHE A 51 18.75 1.91 7.68
CA PHE A 51 19.23 1.62 6.34
C PHE A 51 19.98 2.81 5.71
N LYS A 52 19.53 4.05 5.96
CA LYS A 52 20.25 5.27 5.52
C LYS A 52 21.57 5.48 6.25
N GLU A 53 21.63 5.14 7.54
CA GLU A 53 22.84 5.26 8.35
C GLU A 53 23.89 4.17 8.02
N GLU A 54 23.44 2.97 7.67
CA GLU A 54 24.33 1.90 7.21
C GLU A 54 24.78 2.18 5.78
N LYS A 55 26.07 2.50 5.62
CA LYS A 55 26.75 2.50 4.32
C LYS A 55 26.74 1.08 3.76
N SER A 56 25.63 0.70 3.14
CA SER A 56 25.47 -0.59 2.50
C SER A 56 26.50 -0.71 1.36
N PRO A 57 27.28 -1.79 1.31
CA PRO A 57 28.28 -1.95 0.27
C PRO A 57 27.62 -2.08 -1.11
N LEU A 58 28.24 -1.48 -2.12
CA LEU A 58 27.89 -1.70 -3.52
C LEU A 58 27.90 -3.20 -3.82
N LYS A 59 26.88 -3.69 -4.52
CA LYS A 59 26.80 -5.10 -4.95
C LYS A 59 28.02 -5.39 -5.82
N GLU A 60 28.82 -6.40 -5.46
CA GLU A 60 29.99 -6.80 -6.25
C GLU A 60 29.48 -7.37 -7.59
N VAL A 61 29.66 -6.61 -8.67
CA VAL A 61 29.21 -7.02 -10.01
C VAL A 61 29.98 -8.27 -10.39
N THR A 62 29.30 -9.42 -10.41
CA THR A 62 29.86 -10.62 -11.02
C THR A 62 29.68 -10.45 -12.54
N PRO A 63 30.75 -10.31 -13.35
CA PRO A 63 30.58 -10.06 -14.76
C PRO A 63 30.02 -11.31 -15.43
N VAL A 64 28.78 -11.22 -15.90
CA VAL A 64 28.27 -12.13 -16.93
C VAL A 64 28.88 -11.69 -18.27
N PRO A 65 29.45 -12.59 -19.09
CA PRO A 65 30.04 -12.19 -20.36
C PRO A 65 28.93 -11.80 -21.35
N THR A 66 28.83 -10.51 -21.65
CA THR A 66 27.90 -9.96 -22.63
C THR A 66 28.57 -9.91 -24.00
N GLU A 67 28.05 -10.69 -24.95
CA GLU A 67 28.28 -10.45 -26.37
C GLU A 67 27.61 -9.13 -26.80
N THR A 68 28.39 -8.33 -27.52
CA THR A 68 28.15 -6.95 -27.92
C THR A 68 26.98 -6.79 -28.87
N ILE A 69 26.00 -5.93 -28.52
CA ILE A 69 25.21 -5.17 -29.51
C ILE A 69 25.08 -3.73 -28.99
N GLU A 70 25.65 -2.80 -29.75
CA GLU A 70 25.67 -1.35 -29.47
C GLU A 70 24.30 -0.69 -29.68
N SER A 71 23.90 0.18 -28.74
CA SER A 71 23.00 1.30 -29.00
C SER A 71 23.29 2.48 -28.06
N PRO A 72 22.98 3.73 -28.48
CA PRO A 72 23.76 4.91 -28.15
C PRO A 72 23.43 5.54 -26.79
N GLU A 73 24.45 6.23 -26.28
CA GLU A 73 24.59 6.84 -24.96
C GLU A 73 23.57 7.95 -24.63
N THR A 74 23.05 7.88 -23.39
CA THR A 74 22.85 9.07 -22.54
C THR A 74 23.52 8.73 -21.19
N PRO A 75 24.28 9.65 -20.54
CA PRO A 75 25.01 9.32 -19.32
C PRO A 75 24.05 9.33 -18.12
N GLN A 76 23.25 8.27 -17.95
CA GLN A 76 22.79 7.87 -16.63
C GLN A 76 23.98 7.20 -15.94
N LEU A 77 24.52 7.80 -14.87
CA LEU A 77 25.21 7.01 -13.85
C LEU A 77 24.29 5.82 -13.54
N SER A 78 24.78 4.59 -13.74
CA SER A 78 23.93 3.43 -13.53
C SER A 78 23.44 3.45 -12.07
N LEU A 79 22.18 3.13 -11.78
CA LEU A 79 21.66 3.15 -10.39
C LEU A 79 22.55 2.33 -9.43
N GLN A 80 23.23 1.32 -9.99
CA GLN A 80 24.23 0.47 -9.36
C GLN A 80 25.46 1.23 -8.84
N GLU A 81 25.79 2.39 -9.41
CA GLU A 81 26.92 3.24 -9.00
C GLU A 81 26.58 4.19 -7.85
N LYS A 82 25.30 4.45 -7.58
CA LYS A 82 24.86 5.34 -6.49
C LYS A 82 24.90 4.62 -5.15
N GLU A 83 25.25 5.32 -4.07
CA GLU A 83 25.21 4.80 -2.71
C GLU A 83 23.74 4.60 -2.24
N SER A 84 23.50 3.63 -1.35
CA SER A 84 22.14 3.32 -0.87
C SER A 84 21.48 4.51 -0.16
N GLU A 85 22.26 5.27 0.62
CA GLU A 85 21.80 6.51 1.26
C GLU A 85 21.30 7.53 0.24
N GLN A 86 22.04 7.70 -0.87
CA GLN A 86 21.67 8.63 -1.94
C GLN A 86 20.37 8.19 -2.63
N LEU A 87 20.27 6.90 -2.99
CA LEU A 87 19.06 6.34 -3.59
C LEU A 87 17.85 6.46 -2.66
N ALA A 88 18.00 6.13 -1.37
CA ALA A 88 16.94 6.25 -0.37
C ALA A 88 16.49 7.70 -0.19
N THR A 89 17.42 8.65 -0.15
CA THR A 89 17.11 10.06 0.01
C THR A 89 16.41 10.62 -1.24
N GLU A 90 16.90 10.28 -2.44
CA GLU A 90 16.26 10.67 -3.71
C GLU A 90 14.82 10.15 -3.79
N LEU A 91 14.62 8.87 -3.50
CA LEU A 91 13.32 8.20 -3.51
C LEU A 91 12.34 8.83 -2.51
N GLN A 92 12.79 9.10 -1.28
CA GLN A 92 11.98 9.75 -0.25
C GLN A 92 11.51 11.15 -0.69
N MET A 93 12.37 11.93 -1.35
CA MET A 93 11.98 13.24 -1.89
C MET A 93 10.92 13.13 -3.01
N THR A 94 10.98 12.08 -3.84
CA THR A 94 10.06 11.91 -4.98
C THR A 94 8.71 11.35 -4.57
N LEU A 95 8.64 10.50 -3.55
CA LEU A 95 7.38 10.00 -2.99
C LEU A 95 6.46 11.13 -2.49
N ASN A 96 7.06 12.24 -2.03
CA ASN A 96 6.35 13.45 -1.61
C ASN A 96 5.80 14.29 -2.78
N LYS A 97 6.23 14.02 -4.02
CA LYS A 97 5.82 14.71 -5.25
C LYS A 97 5.14 13.78 -6.26
N ARG A 98 4.72 12.58 -5.81
CA ARG A 98 4.28 11.48 -6.68
C ARG A 98 3.08 11.80 -7.59
N SER A 99 2.23 12.75 -7.22
CA SER A 99 1.06 13.18 -8.01
C SER A 99 1.43 13.86 -9.34
N LYS A 100 2.71 14.20 -9.54
CA LYS A 100 3.21 14.98 -10.67
C LYS A 100 4.28 14.28 -11.50
N LEU A 101 4.60 13.04 -11.15
CA LEU A 101 5.66 12.30 -11.85
C LEU A 101 5.20 11.95 -13.26
N SER A 102 6.11 12.12 -14.22
CA SER A 102 5.92 11.57 -15.57
C SER A 102 6.03 10.04 -15.55
N THR A 103 5.58 9.37 -16.61
CA THR A 103 5.77 7.91 -16.74
C THR A 103 7.25 7.51 -16.57
N GLN A 104 8.16 8.28 -17.17
CA GLN A 104 9.60 8.04 -17.05
C GLN A 104 10.09 8.21 -15.61
N ASP A 105 9.60 9.23 -14.90
CA ASP A 105 9.96 9.43 -13.49
C ASP A 105 9.44 8.28 -12.62
N PHE A 106 8.20 7.82 -12.85
CA PHE A 106 7.67 6.66 -12.15
C PHE A 106 8.54 5.41 -12.39
N ASP A 107 8.89 5.12 -13.64
CA ASP A 107 9.71 3.96 -13.99
C ASP A 107 11.10 4.03 -13.35
N GLN A 108 11.71 5.22 -13.35
CA GLN A 108 12.99 5.45 -12.69
C GLN A 108 12.90 5.25 -11.17
N ASN A 109 11.85 5.73 -10.52
CA ASN A 109 11.66 5.60 -9.08
C ASN A 109 11.32 4.16 -8.66
N ILE A 110 10.55 3.44 -9.48
CA ILE A 110 10.31 1.99 -9.27
C ILE A 110 11.63 1.23 -9.38
N ALA A 111 12.46 1.54 -10.38
CA ALA A 111 13.79 0.94 -10.53
C ALA A 111 14.73 1.27 -9.35
N MET A 112 14.64 2.48 -8.78
CA MET A 112 15.35 2.82 -7.55
C MET A 112 14.90 1.96 -6.37
N ALA A 113 13.58 1.78 -6.19
CA ALA A 113 13.04 0.93 -5.13
C ALA A 113 13.48 -0.54 -5.31
N ASP A 114 13.44 -1.06 -6.54
CA ASP A 114 13.93 -2.41 -6.87
C ASP A 114 15.42 -2.58 -6.57
N GLU A 115 16.24 -1.57 -6.88
CA GLU A 115 17.68 -1.59 -6.56
C GLU A 115 17.91 -1.58 -5.05
N LEU A 116 17.14 -0.80 -4.28
CA LEU A 116 17.22 -0.80 -2.82
C LEU A 116 16.81 -2.16 -2.22
N ILE A 117 15.73 -2.78 -2.72
CA ILE A 117 15.29 -4.14 -2.33
C ILE A 117 16.39 -5.16 -2.66
N SER A 118 17.02 -5.02 -3.82
CA SER A 118 18.11 -5.89 -4.30
C SER A 118 19.38 -5.81 -3.43
N ARG A 119 19.62 -4.67 -2.77
CA ARG A 119 20.76 -4.43 -1.88
C ARG A 119 20.51 -4.93 -0.47
N ASP A 120 19.35 -4.60 0.09
CA ASP A 120 18.92 -5.14 1.38
C ASP A 120 17.43 -5.56 1.32
N PRO A 121 17.16 -6.86 1.15
CA PRO A 121 15.80 -7.36 1.06
C PRO A 121 15.06 -7.29 2.40
N ASN A 122 15.72 -6.91 3.51
CA ASN A 122 15.09 -6.78 4.82
C ASN A 122 14.50 -5.38 5.09
N VAL A 123 14.68 -4.42 4.19
CA VAL A 123 14.18 -3.05 4.36
C VAL A 123 12.73 -2.98 3.94
N TYR A 124 11.82 -3.03 4.91
CA TYR A 124 10.36 -2.97 4.67
C TYR A 124 9.97 -1.75 3.83
N SER A 125 10.54 -0.60 4.16
CA SER A 125 10.22 0.69 3.53
C SER A 125 10.57 0.73 2.04
N SER A 126 11.52 -0.08 1.55
CA SER A 126 11.78 -0.19 0.10
C SER A 126 10.59 -0.82 -0.65
N TYR A 127 9.98 -1.86 -0.07
CA TYR A 127 8.77 -2.48 -0.63
C TYR A 127 7.57 -1.54 -0.55
N LYS A 128 7.43 -0.82 0.57
CA LYS A 128 6.40 0.20 0.76
C LYS A 128 6.51 1.30 -0.30
N ALA A 129 7.71 1.83 -0.52
CA ALA A 129 7.97 2.83 -1.55
C ALA A 129 7.56 2.33 -2.94
N LYS A 130 7.97 1.11 -3.31
CA LYS A 130 7.58 0.49 -4.59
C LYS A 130 6.06 0.39 -4.73
N LEU A 131 5.38 -0.08 -3.68
CA LEU A 131 3.93 -0.20 -3.67
C LEU A 131 3.24 1.15 -3.85
N ILE A 132 3.69 2.20 -3.14
CA ILE A 132 3.15 3.57 -3.30
C ILE A 132 3.33 4.05 -4.73
N LEU A 133 4.50 3.82 -5.34
CA LEU A 133 4.78 4.25 -6.70
C LEU A 133 3.91 3.53 -7.73
N LEU A 134 3.75 2.21 -7.62
CA LEU A 134 2.89 1.43 -8.51
C LEU A 134 1.43 1.88 -8.42
N LEU A 135 0.88 2.02 -7.20
CA LEU A 135 -0.50 2.46 -7.00
C LEU A 135 -0.70 3.93 -7.43
N SER A 136 0.30 4.78 -7.23
CA SER A 136 0.25 6.17 -7.71
C SER A 136 0.38 6.26 -9.22
N LYS A 137 1.16 5.38 -9.86
CA LYS A 137 1.22 5.25 -11.32
C LYS A 137 -0.14 4.79 -11.87
N GLU A 138 -0.74 3.78 -11.25
CA GLU A 138 -2.10 3.30 -11.58
C GLU A 138 -3.11 4.44 -11.52
N GLY A 139 -3.14 5.18 -10.41
CA GLY A 139 -4.12 6.24 -10.19
C GLY A 139 -3.87 7.52 -10.98
N ALA A 140 -2.65 8.04 -10.97
CA ALA A 140 -2.30 9.32 -11.59
C ALA A 140 -2.24 9.23 -13.11
N LEU A 141 -1.66 8.15 -13.66
CA LEU A 141 -1.50 7.96 -15.10
C LEU A 141 -2.62 7.13 -15.73
N LYS A 142 -3.48 6.48 -14.92
CA LYS A 142 -4.54 5.56 -15.38
C LYS A 142 -3.97 4.39 -16.19
N GLU A 143 -2.75 3.98 -15.86
CA GLU A 143 -2.08 2.83 -16.46
C GLU A 143 -2.44 1.58 -15.65
N ALA A 144 -2.78 0.49 -16.32
CA ALA A 144 -3.04 -0.77 -15.64
C ALA A 144 -1.73 -1.34 -15.09
N ILE A 145 -1.71 -1.68 -13.80
CA ILE A 145 -0.62 -2.40 -13.16
C ILE A 145 -1.05 -3.87 -13.02
N ASP A 146 -0.10 -4.79 -13.17
CA ASP A 146 -0.35 -6.22 -13.01
C ASP A 146 -0.74 -6.52 -11.56
N ASP A 147 -1.92 -7.10 -11.37
CA ASP A 147 -2.43 -7.50 -10.05
C ASP A 147 -1.50 -8.47 -9.34
N SER A 148 -0.79 -9.32 -10.10
CA SER A 148 0.16 -10.27 -9.53
C SER A 148 1.38 -9.60 -8.91
N GLU A 149 1.84 -8.47 -9.47
CA GLU A 149 2.95 -7.69 -8.91
C GLU A 149 2.55 -7.04 -7.57
N ILE A 150 1.35 -6.47 -7.51
CA ILE A 150 0.80 -5.90 -6.27
C ILE A 150 0.61 -6.98 -5.21
N GLU A 151 0.06 -8.14 -5.60
CA GLU A 151 -0.16 -9.27 -4.70
C GLU A 151 1.16 -9.84 -4.14
N GLU A 152 2.20 -9.96 -4.98
CA GLU A 152 3.52 -10.42 -4.55
C GLU A 152 4.16 -9.45 -3.55
N LEU A 153 4.06 -8.14 -3.80
CA LEU A 153 4.55 -7.12 -2.89
C LEU A 153 3.83 -7.17 -1.54
N LEU A 154 2.50 -7.20 -1.55
CA LEU A 154 1.70 -7.30 -0.33
C LEU A 154 2.01 -8.57 0.47
N THR A 155 2.17 -9.70 -0.23
CA THR A 155 2.55 -10.97 0.39
C THR A 155 3.95 -10.88 1.00
N THR A 156 4.91 -10.27 0.31
CA THR A 156 6.27 -10.08 0.83
C THR A 156 6.27 -9.17 2.05
N MET A 157 5.58 -8.04 1.98
CA MET A 157 5.41 -7.08 3.09
C MET A 157 4.76 -7.73 4.32
N SER A 158 3.83 -8.67 4.12
CA SER A 158 3.17 -9.40 5.21
C SER A 158 4.10 -10.30 6.04
N ASN A 159 5.20 -10.75 5.44
CA ASN A 159 6.13 -11.68 6.06
C ASN A 159 7.12 -11.01 7.01
N PHE A 160 7.17 -9.68 7.06
CA PHE A 160 8.06 -8.95 7.95
C PHE A 160 7.60 -8.96 9.41
N ASN A 161 8.57 -9.08 10.32
CA ASN A 161 8.34 -8.97 11.75
C ASN A 161 8.29 -7.51 12.19
N MET A 162 7.11 -6.91 12.08
CA MET A 162 6.89 -5.52 12.51
C MET A 162 6.64 -5.41 14.03
N LEU A 163 6.33 -6.52 14.71
CA LEU A 163 5.92 -6.50 16.13
C LEU A 163 7.09 -6.25 17.09
N SER A 164 8.32 -6.47 16.66
CA SER A 164 9.51 -6.33 17.50
C SER A 164 10.03 -4.90 17.63
N GLU A 165 9.60 -3.95 16.77
CA GLU A 165 10.16 -2.59 16.77
C GLU A 165 9.07 -1.53 16.50
N ARG A 166 8.89 -0.60 17.44
CA ARG A 166 7.89 0.48 17.33
C ARG A 166 8.10 1.37 16.10
N THR A 167 9.36 1.60 15.71
CA THR A 167 9.72 2.36 14.50
C THR A 167 9.22 1.66 13.24
N LEU A 168 9.35 0.34 13.16
CA LEU A 168 8.82 -0.43 12.03
C LEU A 168 7.29 -0.39 11.98
N GLN A 169 6.62 -0.45 13.14
CA GLN A 169 5.17 -0.31 13.18
C GLN A 169 4.70 1.04 12.64
N LYS A 170 5.46 2.12 12.89
CA LYS A 170 5.22 3.45 12.30
C LYS A 170 5.40 3.42 10.79
N GLU A 171 6.53 2.89 10.33
CA GLU A 171 6.83 2.75 8.90
C GLU A 171 5.80 1.85 8.17
N ALA A 172 5.13 0.94 8.87
CA ALA A 172 4.14 0.04 8.29
C ALA A 172 2.80 0.70 7.92
N PHE A 173 2.46 1.88 8.45
CA PHE A 173 1.18 2.50 8.14
C PHE A 173 1.18 3.10 6.73
N LEU A 174 0.59 2.41 5.75
CA LEU A 174 0.46 2.92 4.38
C LEU A 174 -0.77 3.83 4.22
N ILE A 175 -1.85 3.54 4.94
CA ILE A 175 -3.08 4.33 4.93
C ILE A 175 -3.39 4.74 6.37
N ALA A 176 -3.08 5.98 6.73
CA ALA A 176 -3.46 6.50 8.04
C ALA A 176 -4.99 6.61 8.13
N ARG A 177 -5.57 6.23 9.27
CA ARG A 177 -6.97 6.56 9.57
C ARG A 177 -7.10 8.08 9.47
N THR A 178 -7.95 8.52 8.55
CA THR A 178 -8.06 9.90 8.06
C THR A 178 -7.93 10.93 9.19
N ASN A 179 -6.97 11.83 9.07
CA ASN A 179 -6.97 13.09 9.78
C ASN A 179 -7.29 14.18 8.76
N GLU A 180 -8.46 14.78 8.89
CA GLU A 180 -8.95 15.84 8.01
C GLU A 180 -7.92 16.97 7.86
N LYS A 181 -7.10 17.23 8.90
CA LYS A 181 -6.01 18.21 8.81
C LYS A 181 -4.90 17.77 7.89
N ILE A 182 -4.48 16.49 7.92
CA ILE A 182 -3.47 15.98 6.99
C ILE A 182 -3.97 16.07 5.55
N ASP A 183 -5.24 15.74 5.32
CA ASP A 183 -5.84 15.81 3.99
C ASP A 183 -5.86 17.26 3.48
N VAL A 184 -6.30 18.21 4.31
CA VAL A 184 -6.26 19.64 3.98
C VAL A 184 -4.83 20.13 3.73
N THR A 185 -3.86 19.76 4.59
CA THR A 185 -2.46 20.16 4.39
C THR A 185 -1.87 19.54 3.12
N ASN A 186 -2.26 18.32 2.75
CA ASN A 186 -1.86 17.70 1.49
C ASN A 186 -2.47 18.39 0.26
N ASP A 187 -3.73 18.81 0.33
CA ASP A 187 -4.36 19.61 -0.73
C ASP A 187 -3.64 20.97 -0.88
N GLU A 188 -3.26 21.60 0.23
CA GLU A 188 -2.44 22.82 0.24
C GLU A 188 -1.05 22.59 -0.36
N ILE A 189 -0.39 21.46 -0.06
CA ILE A 189 0.89 21.05 -0.65
C ILE A 189 0.74 20.93 -2.18
N VAL A 190 -0.30 20.26 -2.66
CA VAL A 190 -0.57 20.10 -4.09
C VAL A 190 -0.83 21.45 -4.75
N ALA A 191 -1.60 22.33 -4.10
CA ALA A 191 -1.86 23.68 -4.60
C ALA A 191 -0.57 24.51 -4.68
N LEU A 192 0.24 24.54 -3.62
CA LEU A 192 1.54 25.24 -3.60
C LEU A 192 2.49 24.71 -4.67
N GLN A 193 2.54 23.39 -4.88
CA GLN A 193 3.33 22.81 -5.96
C GLN A 193 2.86 23.29 -7.34
N ASN A 194 1.54 23.49 -7.55
CA ASN A 194 1.02 24.02 -8.81
C ASN A 194 1.37 25.50 -8.99
N GLU A 195 1.36 26.29 -7.92
CA GLU A 195 1.76 27.70 -7.95
C GLU A 195 3.24 27.89 -8.25
N ILE A 196 4.11 27.04 -7.68
CA ILE A 196 5.56 27.03 -7.96
C ILE A 196 5.84 26.82 -9.45
N GLU A 197 5.16 25.84 -10.07
CA GLU A 197 5.34 25.52 -11.49
C GLU A 197 4.84 26.61 -12.44
N GLN A 198 3.84 27.38 -12.00
CA GLN A 198 3.28 28.49 -12.76
C GLN A 198 4.03 29.80 -12.54
N SER A 199 4.86 29.88 -11.50
CA SER A 199 5.65 31.07 -11.20
C SER A 199 6.84 31.19 -12.14
N SER A 200 6.97 32.36 -12.77
CA SER A 200 8.15 32.71 -13.57
C SER A 200 9.18 33.53 -12.79
N ASP A 201 8.85 33.97 -11.57
CA ASP A 201 9.69 34.82 -10.75
C ASP A 201 10.45 34.02 -9.69
N GLN A 202 11.80 34.09 -9.75
CA GLN A 202 12.69 33.32 -8.88
C GLN A 202 12.56 33.67 -7.39
N ALA A 203 12.24 34.93 -7.06
CA ALA A 203 12.05 35.37 -5.68
C ALA A 203 10.75 34.82 -5.06
N ASP A 204 9.67 34.80 -5.85
CA ASP A 204 8.38 34.23 -5.44
C ASP A 204 8.47 32.70 -5.34
N THR A 205 9.24 32.08 -6.22
CA THR A 205 9.51 30.62 -6.19
C THR A 205 10.17 30.20 -4.88
N ALA A 206 11.23 30.90 -4.46
CA ALA A 206 11.94 30.57 -3.21
C ALA A 206 11.05 30.72 -1.96
N GLN A 207 10.14 31.71 -1.96
CA GLN A 207 9.18 31.90 -0.87
C GLN A 207 8.10 30.81 -0.85
N LEU A 208 7.62 30.38 -2.03
CA LEU A 208 6.67 29.28 -2.16
C LEU A 208 7.31 27.93 -1.76
N GLU A 209 8.57 27.69 -2.11
CA GLU A 209 9.32 26.49 -1.69
C GLU A 209 9.50 26.42 -0.17
N ALA A 210 9.75 27.56 0.49
CA ALA A 210 9.83 27.61 1.95
C ALA A 210 8.47 27.31 2.61
N GLN A 211 7.36 27.80 2.04
CA GLN A 211 6.02 27.47 2.50
C GLN A 211 5.68 25.99 2.30
N LEU A 212 6.05 25.45 1.14
CA LEU A 212 5.90 24.04 0.81
C LEU A 212 6.63 23.15 1.82
N GLN A 213 7.88 23.49 2.16
CA GLN A 213 8.64 22.77 3.18
C GLN A 213 7.96 22.83 4.55
N SER A 214 7.51 24.02 4.98
CA SER A 214 6.78 24.15 6.25
C SER A 214 5.52 23.29 6.31
N LYS A 215 4.84 23.08 5.17
CA LYS A 215 3.64 22.25 5.08
C LYS A 215 3.97 20.76 5.16
N PHE A 216 5.08 20.32 4.56
CA PHE A 216 5.59 18.95 4.76
C PHE A 216 5.96 18.69 6.22
N ASP A 217 6.57 19.65 6.91
CA ASP A 217 6.90 19.53 8.33
C ASP A 217 5.62 19.45 9.20
N GLU A 218 4.55 20.18 8.82
CA GLU A 218 3.24 20.12 9.47
C GLU A 218 2.59 18.73 9.31
N VAL A 219 2.60 18.16 8.09
CA VAL A 219 2.13 16.78 7.84
C VAL A 219 2.89 15.78 8.71
N THR A 220 4.22 15.86 8.70
CA THR A 220 5.08 14.97 9.51
C THR A 220 4.73 15.05 11.00
N GLY A 221 4.47 16.26 11.51
CA GLY A 221 4.06 16.47 12.90
C GLY A 221 2.67 15.91 13.22
N LEU A 222 1.72 15.99 12.29
CA LEU A 222 0.38 15.42 12.43
C LEU A 222 0.39 13.89 12.36
N GLU A 223 1.22 13.32 11.48
CA GLU A 223 1.42 11.87 11.37
C GLU A 223 1.97 11.29 12.68
N ALA A 224 2.98 11.95 13.26
CA ALA A 224 3.53 11.55 14.54
C ALA A 224 2.49 11.53 15.69
N GLN A 225 1.49 12.41 15.66
CA GLN A 225 0.39 12.45 16.65
C GLN A 225 -0.64 11.33 16.45
N ILE A 226 -0.96 10.99 15.19
CA ILE A 226 -1.88 9.88 14.87
C ILE A 226 -1.24 8.54 15.25
N GLU A 227 0.04 8.39 14.94
CA GLU A 227 0.82 7.18 15.23
C GLU A 227 0.84 6.86 16.73
N GLU A 228 0.94 7.86 17.61
CA GLU A 228 0.97 7.63 19.05
C GLU A 228 -0.30 6.93 19.55
N GLY A 229 -1.47 7.27 19.00
CA GLY A 229 -2.75 6.64 19.36
C GLY A 229 -3.05 5.29 18.70
N LEU A 230 -2.36 4.95 17.59
CA LEU A 230 -2.57 3.68 16.87
C LEU A 230 -1.71 2.54 17.43
N LEU A 231 -0.52 2.84 17.94
CA LEU A 231 0.45 1.87 18.45
C LEU A 231 0.05 1.23 19.80
N ASP A 232 -0.92 1.82 20.50
CA ASP A 232 -1.43 1.30 21.78
C ASP A 232 -2.45 0.15 21.62
N ARG A 233 -2.79 -0.23 20.37
CA ARG A 233 -3.71 -1.34 20.09
C ARG A 233 -2.95 -2.67 20.06
N SER A 234 -3.44 -3.66 20.80
CA SER A 234 -2.84 -5.00 20.94
C SER A 234 -2.80 -5.81 19.63
N ASP A 235 -3.55 -5.38 18.62
CA ASP A 235 -3.88 -6.18 17.43
C ASP A 235 -3.38 -5.48 16.16
N PHE A 236 -2.08 -5.17 16.10
CA PHE A 236 -1.47 -4.63 14.88
C PHE A 236 -1.58 -5.66 13.75
N LEU A 237 -2.56 -5.45 12.89
CA LEU A 237 -2.73 -6.10 11.60
C LEU A 237 -1.98 -5.26 10.56
N ASN A 238 -1.25 -5.89 9.64
CA ASN A 238 -0.84 -5.18 8.43
C ASN A 238 -2.12 -4.94 7.60
N GLU A 239 -2.81 -3.83 7.90
CA GLU A 239 -4.10 -3.45 7.31
C GLU A 239 -3.93 -3.27 5.79
N ASP A 240 -2.74 -2.97 5.27
CA ASP A 240 -2.47 -2.76 3.83
C ASP A 240 -2.84 -3.98 2.97
N ILE A 241 -2.61 -5.19 3.48
CA ILE A 241 -2.96 -6.45 2.80
C ILE A 241 -4.47 -6.54 2.59
N LEU A 242 -5.24 -5.98 3.52
CA LEU A 242 -6.70 -5.95 3.48
C LEU A 242 -7.19 -4.75 2.67
N GLU A 243 -6.67 -3.55 2.95
CA GLU A 243 -7.24 -2.30 2.45
C GLU A 243 -6.91 -2.05 0.98
N ILE A 244 -5.70 -2.38 0.51
CA ILE A 244 -5.31 -2.09 -0.87
C ILE A 244 -6.19 -2.86 -1.88
N PRO A 245 -6.38 -4.20 -1.76
CA PRO A 245 -7.25 -4.92 -2.67
C PRO A 245 -8.67 -4.34 -2.68
N LEU A 246 -9.23 -4.03 -1.50
CA LEU A 246 -10.57 -3.47 -1.39
C LEU A 246 -10.67 -2.06 -1.98
N TYR A 247 -9.67 -1.19 -1.79
CA TYR A 247 -9.62 0.13 -2.43
C TYR A 247 -9.55 0.03 -3.95
N ARG A 248 -8.72 -0.88 -4.49
CA ARG A 248 -8.58 -1.09 -5.94
C ARG A 248 -9.88 -1.61 -6.56
N SER A 249 -10.54 -2.57 -5.93
CA SER A 249 -11.87 -3.06 -6.36
C SER A 249 -12.92 -1.96 -6.28
N LEU A 250 -12.94 -1.16 -5.21
CA LEU A 250 -13.84 -0.01 -5.05
C LEU A 250 -13.61 1.05 -6.13
N ALA A 251 -12.36 1.38 -6.45
CA ALA A 251 -11.97 2.32 -7.51
C ALA A 251 -12.36 1.82 -8.91
N SER A 252 -12.30 0.50 -9.12
CA SER A 252 -12.72 -0.18 -10.34
C SER A 252 -14.24 -0.35 -10.46
N LYS A 253 -14.99 0.07 -9.43
CA LYS A 253 -16.45 -0.09 -9.30
C LYS A 253 -16.92 -1.55 -9.22
N ASP A 254 -16.03 -2.45 -8.79
CA ASP A 254 -16.39 -3.83 -8.49
C ASP A 254 -16.94 -3.92 -7.06
N TYR A 255 -18.13 -3.37 -6.86
CA TYR A 255 -18.74 -3.29 -5.54
C TYR A 255 -19.15 -4.66 -4.99
N GLU A 256 -19.50 -5.61 -5.88
CA GLU A 256 -19.86 -6.98 -5.50
C GLU A 256 -18.65 -7.70 -4.89
N ALA A 257 -17.47 -7.62 -5.52
CA ALA A 257 -16.24 -8.17 -4.96
C ALA A 257 -15.90 -7.55 -3.59
N VAL A 258 -15.99 -6.22 -3.45
CA VAL A 258 -15.73 -5.54 -2.16
C VAL A 258 -16.69 -6.02 -1.07
N ILE A 259 -17.97 -6.21 -1.40
CA ILE A 259 -18.99 -6.69 -0.46
C ILE A 259 -18.68 -8.12 -0.01
N ASP A 260 -18.36 -9.01 -0.94
CA ASP A 260 -18.11 -10.43 -0.67
C ASP A 260 -16.82 -10.61 0.14
N ASP A 261 -15.73 -9.97 -0.28
CA ASP A 261 -14.45 -9.99 0.43
C ASP A 261 -14.59 -9.44 1.85
N SER A 262 -15.30 -8.32 2.02
CA SER A 262 -15.52 -7.72 3.33
C SER A 262 -16.33 -8.65 4.26
N ARG A 263 -17.38 -9.31 3.75
CA ARG A 263 -18.17 -10.29 4.51
C ARG A 263 -17.35 -11.52 4.91
N GLU A 264 -16.50 -11.99 4.00
CA GLU A 264 -15.62 -13.11 4.26
C GLU A 264 -14.58 -12.77 5.33
N ILE A 265 -13.95 -11.60 5.24
CA ILE A 265 -13.05 -11.08 6.27
C ILE A 265 -13.78 -11.00 7.61
N MET A 266 -14.98 -10.43 7.64
CA MET A 266 -15.77 -10.30 8.86
C MET A 266 -16.15 -11.67 9.47
N THR A 267 -16.22 -12.73 8.68
CA THR A 267 -16.45 -14.09 9.19
C THR A 267 -15.26 -14.58 10.01
N GLN A 268 -14.03 -14.23 9.61
CA GLN A 268 -12.81 -14.60 10.34
C GLN A 268 -12.43 -13.56 11.42
N PHE A 269 -12.73 -12.28 11.16
CA PHE A 269 -12.37 -11.12 11.97
C PHE A 269 -13.60 -10.22 12.19
N PRO A 270 -14.55 -10.61 13.05
CA PRO A 270 -15.84 -9.91 13.21
C PRO A 270 -15.76 -8.48 13.73
N HIS A 271 -14.60 -8.03 14.19
CA HIS A 271 -14.35 -6.69 14.70
C HIS A 271 -13.42 -5.86 13.80
N SER A 272 -13.16 -6.32 12.57
CA SER A 272 -12.32 -5.60 11.61
C SER A 272 -13.00 -4.30 11.16
N LEU A 273 -12.50 -3.17 11.67
CA LEU A 273 -12.98 -1.83 11.31
C LEU A 273 -12.93 -1.58 9.80
N SER A 274 -11.84 -1.97 9.16
CA SER A 274 -11.65 -1.78 7.72
C SER A 274 -12.67 -2.60 6.92
N ALA A 275 -12.91 -3.86 7.28
CA ALA A 275 -13.91 -4.68 6.58
C ALA A 275 -15.33 -4.09 6.71
N HIS A 276 -15.70 -3.61 7.90
CA HIS A 276 -16.98 -2.91 8.07
C HIS A 276 -17.07 -1.62 7.25
N PHE A 277 -15.98 -0.84 7.21
CA PHE A 277 -15.90 0.39 6.42
C PHE A 277 -16.12 0.11 4.93
N PHE A 278 -15.37 -0.82 4.35
CA PHE A 278 -15.47 -1.14 2.93
C PHE A 278 -16.83 -1.72 2.55
N LEU A 279 -17.40 -2.60 3.38
CA LEU A 279 -18.74 -3.13 3.17
C LEU A 279 -19.79 -2.00 3.12
N ILE A 280 -19.77 -1.08 4.08
CA ILE A 280 -20.73 0.04 4.12
C ILE A 280 -20.54 0.93 2.89
N ARG A 281 -19.30 1.29 2.54
CA ARG A 281 -19.03 2.15 1.38
C ARG A 281 -19.43 1.51 0.07
N ALA A 282 -19.15 0.22 -0.12
CA ALA A 282 -19.56 -0.51 -1.32
C ALA A 282 -21.09 -0.58 -1.45
N LEU A 283 -21.81 -0.85 -0.36
CA LEU A 283 -23.28 -0.84 -0.35
C LEU A 283 -23.85 0.54 -0.68
N GLU A 284 -23.31 1.62 -0.10
CA GLU A 284 -23.72 2.99 -0.42
C GLU A 284 -23.50 3.34 -1.90
N LEU A 285 -22.35 2.96 -2.46
CA LEU A 285 -22.00 3.22 -3.86
C LEU A 285 -22.77 2.34 -4.85
N ALA A 286 -23.18 1.14 -4.44
CA ALA A 286 -24.07 0.25 -5.19
C ALA A 286 -25.54 0.72 -5.19
N GLY A 287 -25.89 1.72 -4.37
CA GLY A 287 -27.27 2.22 -4.21
C GLY A 287 -28.09 1.46 -3.17
N GLU A 288 -27.47 0.62 -2.36
CA GLU A 288 -28.08 -0.17 -1.29
C GLU A 288 -28.01 0.53 0.08
N SER A 289 -28.32 1.83 0.11
CA SER A 289 -28.19 2.67 1.32
C SER A 289 -28.99 2.17 2.53
N GLU A 290 -30.13 1.51 2.30
CA GLU A 290 -30.92 0.92 3.39
C GLU A 290 -30.20 -0.27 4.04
N VAL A 291 -29.55 -1.11 3.22
CA VAL A 291 -28.76 -2.25 3.68
C VAL A 291 -27.51 -1.77 4.42
N ALA A 292 -26.84 -0.74 3.90
CA ALA A 292 -25.71 -0.10 4.56
C ALA A 292 -26.08 0.45 5.95
N GLN A 293 -27.24 1.12 6.06
CA GLN A 293 -27.73 1.64 7.33
C GLN A 293 -28.13 0.55 8.32
N ASP A 294 -28.80 -0.51 7.87
CA ASP A 294 -29.17 -1.64 8.72
C ASP A 294 -27.91 -2.33 9.27
N HIS A 295 -26.93 -2.59 8.40
CA HIS A 295 -25.64 -3.14 8.81
C HIS A 295 -24.98 -2.28 9.88
N PHE A 296 -24.86 -0.97 9.66
CA PHE A 296 -24.25 -0.04 10.61
C PHE A 296 -24.96 -0.03 11.98
N LYS A 297 -26.31 -0.07 12.00
CA LYS A 297 -27.09 -0.10 13.25
C LYS A 297 -26.91 -1.39 14.05
N ASN A 298 -26.64 -2.50 13.36
CA ASN A 298 -26.52 -3.82 13.96
C ASN A 298 -25.07 -4.20 14.28
N LEU A 299 -24.10 -3.28 14.13
CA LEU A 299 -22.69 -3.53 14.44
C LEU A 299 -22.47 -3.79 15.93
N ALA A 300 -21.91 -4.96 16.24
CA ALA A 300 -21.47 -5.34 17.57
C ALA A 300 -20.01 -4.90 17.83
N LEU A 301 -19.74 -3.61 17.64
CA LEU A 301 -18.44 -2.98 17.90
C LEU A 301 -18.44 -2.20 19.22
N LYS A 302 -17.26 -1.97 19.81
CA LYS A 302 -17.11 -1.07 20.96
C LYS A 302 -17.41 0.37 20.57
N GLU A 303 -17.82 1.19 21.52
CA GLU A 303 -18.16 2.61 21.28
C GLU A 303 -16.99 3.40 20.66
N GLU A 304 -15.75 3.13 21.10
CA GLU A 304 -14.55 3.76 20.53
C GLU A 304 -14.35 3.43 19.05
N ASP A 305 -14.62 2.18 18.67
CA ASP A 305 -14.45 1.65 17.33
C ASP A 305 -15.59 2.13 16.42
N LEU A 306 -16.83 2.19 16.95
CA LEU A 306 -17.96 2.81 16.26
C LEU A 306 -17.71 4.28 15.95
N ARG A 307 -17.12 5.04 16.89
CA ARG A 307 -16.76 6.45 16.66
C ARG A 307 -15.76 6.57 15.51
N LEU A 308 -14.70 5.77 15.53
CA LEU A 308 -13.68 5.79 14.47
C LEU A 308 -14.23 5.38 13.10
N LEU A 309 -15.09 4.37 13.06
CA LEU A 309 -15.79 3.98 11.84
C LEU A 309 -16.66 5.11 11.31
N THR A 310 -17.42 5.77 12.19
CA THR A 310 -18.28 6.91 11.85
C THR A 310 -17.46 8.07 11.27
N ASP A 311 -16.37 8.42 11.94
CA ASP A 311 -15.49 9.50 11.50
C ASP A 311 -14.89 9.20 10.12
N ARG A 312 -14.43 7.96 9.89
CA ARG A 312 -13.90 7.51 8.59
C ARG A 312 -14.95 7.49 7.48
N LEU A 313 -16.18 7.05 7.77
CA LEU A 313 -17.28 7.07 6.79
C LEU A 313 -17.66 8.50 6.40
N ASN A 314 -17.68 9.42 7.37
CA ASN A 314 -17.99 10.82 7.12
C ASN A 314 -16.89 11.52 6.31
N SER A 315 -15.62 11.32 6.66
CA SER A 315 -14.48 11.96 5.99
C SER A 315 -14.31 11.51 4.53
N THR A 316 -14.71 10.27 4.22
CA THR A 316 -14.58 9.69 2.88
C THR A 316 -15.86 9.79 2.05
N ARG A 317 -16.96 10.32 2.61
CA ARG A 317 -18.29 10.33 1.97
C ARG A 317 -18.29 10.91 0.56
N ASN A 318 -17.59 12.03 0.38
CA ASN A 318 -17.53 12.79 -0.87
C ASN A 318 -16.24 12.56 -1.66
N LYS A 319 -15.33 11.69 -1.19
CA LYS A 319 -14.09 11.35 -1.91
C LYS A 319 -14.42 10.35 -3.03
N ASP A 320 -13.82 10.55 -4.20
CA ASP A 320 -13.87 9.56 -5.29
C ASP A 320 -12.97 8.36 -4.91
N PRO A 321 -13.49 7.12 -4.87
CA PRO A 321 -12.66 5.94 -4.61
C PRO A 321 -11.45 5.81 -5.55
N LYS A 322 -11.51 6.38 -6.76
CA LYS A 322 -10.38 6.39 -7.71
C LYS A 322 -9.18 7.18 -7.24
N ASP A 323 -9.36 8.07 -6.28
CA ASP A 323 -8.32 8.93 -5.74
C ASP A 323 -7.63 8.33 -4.50
N TYR A 324 -7.86 7.05 -4.17
CA TYR A 324 -7.29 6.39 -2.99
C TYR A 324 -5.75 6.49 -2.92
N TRP A 325 -5.07 6.55 -4.07
CA TRP A 325 -3.61 6.69 -4.16
C TRP A 325 -3.08 7.99 -3.55
N LYS A 326 -3.92 9.04 -3.47
CA LYS A 326 -3.60 10.30 -2.79
C LYS A 326 -3.53 10.14 -1.27
N ASP A 327 -4.24 9.16 -0.73
CA ASP A 327 -4.29 8.86 0.70
C ASP A 327 -3.13 7.96 1.17
N LEU A 328 -2.30 7.44 0.24
CA LEU A 328 -1.10 6.65 0.57
C LEU A 328 -0.03 7.50 1.29
N ARG A 329 0.65 6.90 2.26
CA ARG A 329 1.69 7.54 3.08
C ARG A 329 2.95 6.69 3.06
N PHE A 330 4.10 7.35 2.94
CA PHE A 330 5.41 6.73 3.05
C PHE A 330 5.93 6.88 4.46
#